data_AF-A0AAD3DJH9-F1
#
_entry.id   AF-A0AAD3DJH9-F1
#
_cell.length_a   1.000
_cell.length_b   1.000
_cell.length_c   1.000
_cell.angle_alpha   90.00
_cell.angle_beta   90.00
_cell.angle_gamma   90.00
#
_symmetry.space_group_name_H-M   'P 1'
#
loop_
_entity.id
_entity.type
_entity.pdbx_description
1 polymer ?
#
loop_
_entity_poly.entity_id
_entity_poly.type
_entity_poly.pdbx_seq_one_letter_code
_entity_poly.pdbx_strand_id
1 'polypeptide(L)'
;VLYRAIDMLVRDNSDSVLRSGYRKRRPNSRAAYQRGMYHSEPWSPNTAKDALLGPPWRQLLGRLGDDLMLQLLTRGSLFLGLGAGNFLQVSGRAITELARERYQMY
;
A
#
# COMPACT_ATOMS: atom_id res chain seq x y z
N VAL A 1 8.50 8.20 1.57
CA VAL A 1 8.43 6.85 0.94
C VAL A 1 7.00 6.37 0.67
N LEU A 2 6.15 6.22 1.70
CA LEU A 2 4.80 5.64 1.56
C LEU A 2 3.98 6.20 0.38
N TYR A 3 3.84 7.53 0.33
CA TYR A 3 3.08 8.18 -0.74
C TYR A 3 3.69 8.00 -2.13
N ARG A 4 5.03 7.93 -2.22
CA ARG A 4 5.74 7.61 -3.47
C ARG A 4 5.46 6.17 -3.89
N ALA A 5 5.42 5.23 -2.95
CA ALA A 5 5.08 3.83 -3.22
C ALA A 5 3.65 3.72 -3.78
N ILE A 6 2.69 4.39 -3.14
CA ILE A 6 1.30 4.44 -3.62
C ILE A 6 1.23 5.05 -5.02
N ASP A 7 1.94 6.16 -5.26
CA ASP A 7 1.93 6.84 -6.55
C ASP A 7 2.47 5.94 -7.68
N MET A 8 3.54 5.19 -7.39
CA MET A 8 4.07 4.19 -8.31
C MET A 8 3.07 3.06 -8.59
N LEU A 9 2.44 2.50 -7.56
CA LEU A 9 1.47 1.41 -7.71
C LEU A 9 0.24 1.84 -8.54
N VAL A 10 -0.24 3.07 -8.34
CA VAL A 10 -1.35 3.63 -9.13
C VAL A 10 -0.92 3.88 -10.58
N ARG A 11 0.27 4.43 -10.80
CA ARG A 11 0.82 4.70 -12.13
C ARG A 11 0.97 3.40 -12.93
N ASP A 12 1.56 2.39 -12.31
CA ASP A 12 1.88 1.10 -12.91
C ASP A 12 0.67 0.15 -12.92
N ASN A 13 -0.50 0.61 -12.46
CA ASN A 13 -1.75 -0.14 -12.36
C ASN A 13 -1.59 -1.50 -11.66
N SER A 14 -0.70 -1.58 -10.67
CA SER A 14 -0.39 -2.83 -9.99
C SER A 14 -1.49 -3.23 -9.01
N ASP A 15 -1.78 -4.53 -8.92
CA ASP A 15 -2.72 -5.05 -7.94
C ASP A 15 -2.04 -5.15 -6.58
N SER A 16 -2.39 -4.21 -5.69
CA SER A 16 -1.86 -4.18 -4.33
C SER A 16 -2.89 -3.69 -3.34
N VAL A 17 -2.92 -4.32 -2.16
CA VAL A 17 -3.73 -3.86 -1.02
C VAL A 17 -3.38 -2.42 -0.66
N LEU A 18 -2.11 -2.01 -0.78
CA LEU A 18 -1.69 -0.65 -0.48
C LEU A 18 -2.27 0.39 -1.43
N ARG A 19 -2.53 -0.02 -2.68
CA ARG A 19 -3.19 0.81 -3.69
C ARG A 19 -4.69 0.91 -3.44
N SER A 20 -5.30 -0.04 -2.72
CA SER A 20 -6.75 -0.03 -2.47
C SER A 20 -7.17 1.31 -1.84
N GLY A 21 -8.10 2.02 -2.47
CA GLY A 21 -8.52 3.36 -2.05
C GLY A 21 -7.72 4.53 -2.61
N TYR A 22 -6.77 4.30 -3.51
CA TYR A 22 -6.14 5.32 -4.33
C TYR A 22 -6.46 5.11 -5.82
N ARG A 23 -6.55 6.21 -6.55
CA ARG A 23 -6.75 6.20 -8.00
C ARG A 23 -5.94 7.27 -8.69
N LYS A 24 -5.89 7.22 -10.02
CA LYS A 24 -5.30 8.28 -10.83
C LYS A 24 -6.02 9.61 -10.57
N ARG A 25 -5.23 10.64 -10.33
CA ARG A 25 -5.69 12.00 -10.06
C ARG A 25 -6.46 12.54 -11.24
N ARG A 26 -7.64 13.13 -10.98
CA ARG A 26 -8.46 13.75 -12.02
C ARG A 26 -8.04 15.20 -12.25
N PRO A 27 -8.25 15.78 -13.45
CA PRO A 27 -7.94 17.19 -13.71
C PRO A 27 -8.62 18.16 -12.73
N ASN A 28 -9.85 17.83 -12.31
CA ASN A 28 -10.65 18.66 -11.40
C ASN A 28 -10.59 18.17 -9.95
N SER A 29 -9.52 17.48 -9.57
CA SER A 29 -9.37 16.96 -8.21
C SER A 29 -9.29 18.08 -7.19
N ARG A 30 -10.09 17.97 -6.13
CA ARG A 30 -9.99 18.82 -4.94
C ARG A 30 -9.15 18.17 -3.83
N ALA A 31 -8.54 17.02 -4.09
CA ALA A 31 -7.72 16.34 -3.10
C ALA A 31 -6.49 17.17 -2.76
N ALA A 32 -6.23 17.36 -1.47
CA ALA A 32 -5.05 18.07 -0.99
C ALA A 32 -3.77 17.43 -1.54
N TYR A 33 -2.78 18.26 -1.87
CA TYR A 33 -1.47 17.77 -2.31
C TYR A 33 -0.77 17.03 -1.16
N GLN A 34 -0.24 15.85 -1.46
CA GLN A 34 0.59 15.08 -0.54
C GLN A 34 1.97 14.91 -1.18
N ARG A 35 3.03 15.28 -0.45
CA ARG A 35 4.39 15.24 -0.97
C ARG A 35 4.76 13.83 -1.43
N GLY A 36 5.14 13.69 -2.70
CA GLY A 36 5.49 12.42 -3.33
C GLY A 36 4.31 11.68 -3.98
N MET A 37 3.11 12.27 -4.01
CA MET A 37 1.94 11.74 -4.70
C MET A 37 1.51 12.70 -5.81
N TYR A 38 2.08 12.54 -7.00
CA TYR A 38 1.89 13.46 -8.12
C TYR A 38 0.74 13.05 -9.03
N HIS A 39 0.60 11.74 -9.28
CA HIS A 39 -0.35 11.18 -10.24
C HIS A 39 -1.57 10.57 -9.57
N SER A 40 -1.59 10.51 -8.24
CA SER A 40 -2.62 9.80 -7.48
C SER A 40 -3.40 10.72 -6.56
N GLU A 41 -4.60 10.26 -6.22
CA GLU A 41 -5.45 10.88 -5.22
C GLU A 41 -6.12 9.80 -4.35
N PRO A 42 -6.38 10.09 -3.06
CA PRO A 42 -7.23 9.25 -2.24
C PRO A 42 -8.66 9.27 -2.80
N TRP A 43 -9.29 8.10 -2.82
CA TRP A 43 -10.66 7.89 -3.28
C TRP A 43 -11.55 7.28 -2.19
N SER A 44 -10.99 6.39 -1.38
CA SER A 44 -11.67 5.80 -0.23
C SER A 44 -10.73 5.70 0.97
N PRO A 45 -11.27 5.51 2.19
CA PRO A 45 -10.45 5.19 3.35
C PRO A 45 -9.58 3.96 3.07
N ASN A 46 -8.35 3.97 3.59
CA ASN A 46 -7.39 2.87 3.47
C ASN A 46 -6.72 2.66 4.83
N THR A 47 -7.13 1.60 5.51
CA THR A 47 -6.63 1.21 6.83
C THR A 47 -5.18 0.72 6.80
N ALA A 48 -4.71 0.16 5.68
CA ALA A 48 -3.32 -0.25 5.51
C ALA A 48 -2.37 0.95 5.54
N LYS A 49 -2.76 2.07 4.91
CA LYS A 49 -2.00 3.32 4.98
C LYS A 49 -1.88 3.82 6.43
N ASP A 50 -2.98 3.81 7.18
CA ASP A 50 -2.98 4.30 8.56
C ASP A 50 -2.09 3.44 9.47
N ALA A 51 -2.11 2.11 9.28
CA ALA A 51 -1.24 1.20 10.01
C ALA A 51 0.26 1.41 9.69
N LEU A 52 0.60 1.73 8.44
CA LEU A 52 1.97 2.02 8.00
C LEU A 52 2.50 3.38 8.49
N LEU A 53 1.61 4.29 8.92
CA LEU A 53 2.00 5.56 9.53
C LEU A 53 2.28 5.46 11.04
N GLY A 54 2.01 4.28 11.64
CA GLY A 54 2.22 4.03 13.06
C GLY A 54 3.69 4.09 13.52
N PRO A 55 3.95 4.29 14.82
CA PRO A 55 5.31 4.43 15.36
C PRO A 55 6.28 3.29 15.04
N PRO A 56 5.89 2.00 15.10
CA PRO A 56 6.80 0.89 14.79
C PRO A 56 7.30 0.94 13.34
N TRP A 57 6.43 1.30 12.40
CA TRP A 57 6.80 1.41 10.99
C TRP A 57 7.70 2.58 10.71
N ARG A 58 7.50 3.71 11.40
CA ARG A 58 8.38 4.88 11.28
C ARG A 58 9.80 4.54 11.75
N GLN A 59 9.93 3.77 12.84
CA GLN A 59 11.24 3.30 13.31
C GLN A 59 11.89 2.33 12.33
N LEU A 60 11.12 1.39 11.76
CA LEU A 60 11.62 0.45 10.76
C LEU A 60 12.10 1.18 9.49
N LEU A 61 11.35 2.20 9.05
CA LEU A 61 11.72 3.12 7.96
C LEU A 61 13.10 3.74 8.20
N GLY A 62 13.34 4.26 9.40
CA GLY A 62 14.61 4.88 9.76
C GLY A 62 15.80 3.91 9.74
N ARG A 63 15.57 2.61 9.89
CA ARG A 63 16.63 1.58 9.89
C ARG A 63 16.93 1.01 8.51
N LEU A 64 15.89 0.78 7.70
CA LEU A 64 16.04 0.14 6.38
C LEU A 64 16.44 1.14 5.29
N GLY A 65 16.09 2.41 5.46
CA GLY A 65 16.25 3.43 4.43
C GLY A 65 15.13 3.41 3.39
N ASP A 66 15.08 4.49 2.61
CA ASP A 66 13.94 4.81 1.75
C ASP A 66 13.77 3.84 0.56
N ASP A 67 14.87 3.41 -0.05
CA ASP A 67 14.85 2.57 -1.26
C ASP A 67 14.40 1.14 -0.98
N LEU A 68 14.92 0.52 0.08
CA LEU A 68 14.51 -0.82 0.48
C LEU A 68 13.03 -0.83 0.90
N MET A 69 12.61 0.21 1.63
CA MET A 69 11.22 0.37 2.01
C MET A 69 10.30 0.51 0.78
N LEU A 70 10.73 1.28 -0.22
CA LEU A 70 9.99 1.41 -1.47
C LEU A 70 9.85 0.05 -2.18
N GLN A 71 10.91 -0.74 -2.25
CA GLN A 71 10.87 -2.10 -2.82
C GLN A 71 9.93 -3.02 -2.03
N LEU A 72 10.00 -3.00 -0.69
CA LEU A 72 9.13 -3.79 0.17
C LEU A 72 7.65 -3.45 -0.02
N LEU A 73 7.30 -2.16 -0.09
CA LEU A 73 5.92 -1.73 -0.25
C LEU A 73 5.35 -1.97 -1.65
N THR A 74 6.21 -1.99 -2.68
CA THR A 74 5.77 -2.13 -4.08
C THR A 74 5.80 -3.56 -4.59
N ARG A 75 6.71 -4.41 -4.06
CA ARG A 75 6.91 -5.79 -4.53
C ARG A 75 6.65 -6.85 -3.47
N GLY A 76 6.78 -6.50 -2.19
CA GLY A 76 6.59 -7.43 -1.08
C GLY A 76 5.13 -7.64 -0.72
N SER A 77 4.83 -8.76 -0.07
CA SER A 77 3.57 -8.97 0.64
C SER A 77 3.84 -8.87 2.14
N LEU A 78 3.37 -7.78 2.75
CA LEU A 78 3.60 -7.49 4.16
C LEU A 78 2.33 -7.68 4.97
N PHE A 79 2.49 -8.26 6.16
CA PHE A 79 1.43 -8.53 7.12
C PHE A 79 1.79 -7.94 8.47
N LEU A 80 0.88 -7.17 9.06
CA LEU A 80 1.05 -6.56 10.38
C LEU A 80 0.25 -7.31 11.42
N GLY A 81 0.88 -7.68 12.53
CA GLY A 81 0.18 -8.28 13.65
C GLY A 81 -0.78 -7.28 14.30
N LEU A 82 -2.04 -7.67 14.45
CA LEU A 82 -3.06 -6.93 15.20
C LEU A 82 -3.18 -7.43 16.66
N GLY A 83 -2.45 -8.50 17.01
CA GLY A 83 -2.57 -9.21 18.29
C GLY A 83 -3.40 -10.50 18.17
N ALA A 84 -3.29 -11.37 19.18
CA ALA A 84 -4.02 -12.65 19.26
C ALA A 84 -3.88 -13.55 18.00
N GLY A 85 -2.72 -13.53 17.34
CA GLY A 85 -2.48 -14.31 16.13
C GLY A 85 -3.15 -13.77 14.86
N ASN A 86 -3.78 -12.59 14.91
CA ASN A 86 -4.40 -11.96 13.75
C ASN A 86 -3.41 -11.06 13.00
N PHE A 87 -3.52 -11.06 11.68
CA PHE A 87 -2.65 -10.31 10.79
C PHE A 87 -3.45 -9.50 9.76
N LEU A 88 -3.00 -8.27 9.49
CA LEU A 88 -3.53 -7.39 8.45
C LEU A 88 -2.54 -7.33 7.29
N GLN A 89 -2.95 -7.69 6.08
CA GLN A 89 -2.15 -7.45 4.90
C GLN A 89 -2.13 -5.95 4.56
N VAL A 90 -0.95 -5.38 4.34
CA VAL A 90 -0.79 -3.94 4.06
C VAL A 90 -0.11 -3.61 2.73
N SER A 91 0.49 -4.60 2.07
CA SER A 91 1.09 -4.44 0.74
C SER A 91 1.07 -5.77 -0.03
N GLY A 92 1.47 -5.70 -1.31
CA GLY A 92 1.41 -6.83 -2.23
C GLY A 92 -0.01 -7.12 -2.68
N ARG A 93 -0.14 -8.10 -3.58
CA ARG A 93 -1.41 -8.55 -4.14
C ARG A 93 -2.27 -9.21 -3.06
N ALA A 94 -3.58 -8.96 -3.07
CA ALA A 94 -4.47 -9.46 -2.03
C ALA A 94 -4.41 -11.00 -1.93
N ILE A 95 -4.17 -11.53 -0.73
CA ILE A 95 -4.05 -12.97 -0.51
C ILE A 95 -5.32 -13.73 -0.92
N THR A 96 -6.49 -13.10 -0.83
CA THR A 96 -7.77 -13.66 -1.25
C THR A 96 -7.82 -13.88 -2.77
N GLU A 97 -7.24 -12.98 -3.57
CA GLU A 97 -7.14 -13.16 -5.02
C GLU A 97 -6.21 -14.31 -5.37
N LEU A 98 -5.06 -14.39 -4.72
CA LEU A 98 -4.10 -15.49 -4.89
C LEU A 98 -4.71 -16.84 -4.51
N ALA A 99 -5.46 -16.88 -3.40
CA ALA A 99 -6.17 -18.08 -2.97
C ALA A 99 -7.24 -18.47 -4.00
N ARG A 100 -8.04 -17.51 -4.48
CA ARG A 100 -9.09 -17.76 -5.48
C ARG A 100 -8.52 -18.37 -6.75
N GLU A 101 -7.42 -17.83 -7.28
CA GLU A 101 -6.75 -18.39 -8.46
C GLU A 101 -6.31 -19.83 -8.22
N ARG A 102 -5.74 -20.12 -7.05
CA ARG A 102 -5.29 -21.46 -6.70
C ARG A 102 -6.45 -22.46 -6.59
N TYR A 103 -7.59 -22.04 -6.04
CA TYR A 103 -8.74 -22.93 -5.84
C TYR A 103 -9.68 -23.02 -7.05
N GLN A 104 -9.60 -22.10 -8.02
CA GLN A 104 -10.33 -22.19 -9.29
C GLN A 104 -9.64 -23.07 -10.34
N MET A 105 -8.39 -23.49 -10.08
CA MET A 105 -7.69 -24.48 -10.90
C MET A 105 -7.99 -25.95 -10.51
N TYR A 106 -8.84 -26.15 -9.50
CA TYR A 106 -9.35 -27.45 -9.06
C TYR A 106 -10.89 -27.46 -9.15
#